data_AF-A0A6A4PFH3-F1
#
_entry.id   AF-A0A6A4PFH3-F1
#
_cell.length_a   1.000
_cell.length_b   1.000
_cell.length_c   1.000
_cell.angle_alpha   90.00
_cell.angle_beta   90.00
_cell.angle_gamma   90.00
#
_symmetry.space_group_name_H-M   'P 1'
#
loop_
_entity.id
_entity.type
_entity.pdbx_description
1 polymer ?
#
loop_
_entity_poly.entity_id
_entity_poly.type
_entity_poly.pdbx_seq_one_letter_code
_entity_poly.pdbx_strand_id
1 'polypeptide(L)'
;MGKRRRILYHSFHKILCVGEGDFSFALSLARKFGTATNIVATSRDSREEKYQNASRNLSELKSLGCTIVHGVNVHTMMHHPLLNRLRDFDRIVFNYPHAGFIGRREFEYRQIKKLVSGFLRNGINLVAEKGQIHITHRADYPYSECRIEELAEWEELILVGKVLFNPLRYPGYINKKGDGRHCDHTFPIGDSYTFMFAMAST
;
A
#
# COMPACT_ATOMS: atom_id res chain seq x y z
N MET A 1 28.70 -0.14 -12.64
CA MET A 1 27.79 -1.30 -12.47
C MET A 1 26.35 -0.82 -12.50
N GLY A 2 25.62 -1.08 -13.58
CA GLY A 2 24.22 -0.65 -13.72
C GLY A 2 23.35 -1.31 -12.67
N LYS A 3 22.67 -0.52 -11.82
CA LYS A 3 21.66 -1.03 -10.87
C LYS A 3 20.60 -1.80 -11.69
N ARG A 4 20.61 -3.13 -11.63
CA ARG A 4 19.59 -3.98 -12.28
C ARG A 4 18.21 -3.46 -11.89
N ARG A 5 17.38 -3.14 -12.88
CA ARG A 5 15.99 -2.70 -12.69
C ARG A 5 15.18 -3.83 -12.06
N ARG A 6 15.05 -3.87 -10.72
CA ARG A 6 14.23 -4.87 -10.02
C ARG A 6 12.75 -4.56 -10.27
N ILE A 7 12.02 -5.42 -10.99
CA ILE A 7 10.56 -5.35 -11.13
C ILE A 7 9.95 -5.94 -9.86
N LEU A 8 9.01 -5.21 -9.23
CA LEU A 8 8.39 -5.64 -7.96
C LEU A 8 7.11 -6.45 -8.16
N TYR A 9 6.36 -6.11 -9.22
CA TYR A 9 5.02 -6.64 -9.47
C TYR A 9 4.94 -7.20 -10.89
N HIS A 10 4.36 -8.39 -10.99
CA HIS A 10 4.17 -9.15 -12.23
C HIS A 10 2.70 -9.55 -12.34
N SER A 11 2.22 -9.79 -13.57
CA SER A 11 0.83 -10.14 -13.84
C SER A 11 0.41 -11.51 -13.27
N PHE A 12 1.36 -12.38 -12.94
CA PHE A 12 1.08 -13.65 -12.29
C PHE A 12 0.93 -13.53 -10.76
N HIS A 13 1.31 -12.41 -10.15
CA HIS A 13 1.13 -12.21 -8.72
C HIS A 13 -0.34 -11.93 -8.40
N LYS A 14 -0.86 -12.51 -7.33
CA LYS A 14 -2.07 -12.06 -6.65
C LYS A 14 -1.75 -10.88 -5.74
N ILE A 15 -2.34 -9.71 -6.02
CA ILE A 15 -1.95 -8.45 -5.40
C ILE A 15 -3.11 -7.84 -4.61
N LEU A 16 -2.83 -7.46 -3.37
CA LEU A 16 -3.72 -6.64 -2.53
C LEU A 16 -3.13 -5.23 -2.39
N CYS A 17 -3.77 -4.22 -2.96
CA CYS A 17 -3.46 -2.81 -2.74
C CYS A 17 -4.31 -2.27 -1.58
N VAL A 18 -3.66 -1.83 -0.50
CA VAL A 18 -4.31 -1.41 0.74
C VAL A 18 -4.27 0.11 0.90
N GLY A 19 -5.42 0.69 1.24
CA GLY A 19 -5.51 2.12 1.55
C GLY A 19 -5.29 3.01 0.33
N GLU A 20 -5.75 2.58 -0.85
CA GLU A 20 -5.72 3.38 -2.06
C GLU A 20 -6.48 4.70 -1.82
N GLY A 21 -5.85 5.81 -2.21
CA GLY A 21 -6.50 7.12 -2.26
C GLY A 21 -7.41 7.18 -3.48
N ASP A 22 -6.88 7.72 -4.58
CA ASP A 22 -7.61 7.81 -5.85
C ASP A 22 -7.52 6.55 -6.72
N PHE A 23 -7.03 5.44 -6.19
CA PHE A 23 -6.84 4.14 -6.88
C PHE A 23 -5.87 4.15 -8.08
N SER A 24 -5.11 5.24 -8.25
CA SER A 24 -4.21 5.39 -9.39
C SER A 24 -3.03 4.41 -9.38
N PHE A 25 -2.60 3.91 -8.21
CA PHE A 25 -1.52 2.92 -8.13
C PHE A 25 -1.98 1.56 -8.65
N ALA A 26 -3.11 1.06 -8.14
CA ALA A 26 -3.71 -0.18 -8.61
C ALA A 26 -4.00 -0.11 -10.12
N LEU A 27 -4.53 1.02 -10.61
CA LEU A 27 -4.80 1.21 -12.03
C LEU A 27 -3.53 1.21 -12.89
N SER A 28 -2.43 1.80 -12.39
CA SER A 28 -1.15 1.75 -13.09
C SER A 28 -0.63 0.32 -13.26
N LEU A 29 -0.77 -0.52 -12.23
CA LEU A 29 -0.45 -1.95 -12.33
C LEU A 29 -1.38 -2.67 -13.32
N ALA A 30 -2.68 -2.44 -13.22
CA ALA A 30 -3.67 -3.05 -14.10
C ALA A 30 -3.41 -2.76 -15.58
N ARG A 31 -3.16 -1.49 -15.93
CA ARG A 31 -2.82 -1.07 -17.29
C ARG A 31 -1.54 -1.74 -17.79
N LYS A 32 -0.53 -1.84 -16.92
CA LYS A 32 0.73 -2.51 -17.26
C LYS A 32 0.55 -4.01 -17.52
N PHE A 33 -0.35 -4.66 -16.77
CA PHE A 33 -0.64 -6.09 -16.94
C PHE A 33 -1.65 -6.37 -18.06
N GLY A 34 -2.40 -5.36 -18.51
CA GLY A 34 -3.52 -5.53 -19.44
C GLY A 34 -4.76 -6.17 -18.80
N THR A 35 -4.75 -6.38 -17.48
CA THR A 35 -5.83 -6.99 -16.70
C THR A 35 -5.69 -6.58 -15.24
N ALA A 36 -6.78 -6.64 -14.48
CA ALA A 36 -6.82 -6.44 -13.04
C ALA A 36 -7.46 -7.62 -12.29
N THR A 37 -7.70 -8.76 -12.93
CA THR A 37 -8.35 -9.94 -12.30
C THR A 37 -7.55 -10.51 -11.13
N ASN A 38 -6.25 -10.25 -11.09
CA ASN A 38 -5.33 -10.62 -10.02
C ASN A 38 -5.13 -9.51 -8.98
N ILE A 39 -5.84 -8.39 -9.07
CA ILE A 39 -5.70 -7.21 -8.20
C ILE A 39 -6.96 -7.02 -7.37
N VAL A 40 -6.78 -6.93 -6.06
CA VAL A 40 -7.77 -6.44 -5.10
C VAL A 40 -7.32 -5.06 -4.63
N ALA A 41 -8.11 -4.03 -4.91
CA ALA A 41 -7.81 -2.66 -4.48
C ALA A 41 -8.78 -2.23 -3.38
N THR A 42 -8.23 -1.70 -2.29
CA THR A 42 -9.03 -1.37 -1.11
C THR A 42 -8.85 0.06 -0.65
N SER A 43 -9.90 0.65 -0.10
CA SER A 43 -9.86 1.97 0.54
C SER A 43 -10.44 1.90 1.95
N ARG A 44 -9.99 2.81 2.83
CA ARG A 44 -10.59 3.01 4.15
C ARG A 44 -11.94 3.70 4.03
N ASP A 45 -12.03 4.73 3.20
CA ASP A 45 -13.26 5.49 2.99
C ASP A 45 -14.23 4.70 2.08
N SER A 46 -15.53 4.84 2.36
CA SER A 46 -16.61 4.29 1.52
C SER A 46 -17.06 5.22 0.40
N ARG A 47 -16.56 6.46 0.35
CA ARG A 47 -16.99 7.49 -0.59
C ARG A 47 -15.93 7.74 -1.66
N GLU A 48 -16.26 7.40 -2.90
CA GLU A 48 -15.42 7.64 -4.08
C GLU A 48 -15.22 9.15 -4.36
N GLU A 49 -16.11 10.02 -3.87
CA GLU A 49 -16.13 11.47 -4.12
C GLU A 49 -14.98 12.25 -3.47
N LYS A 50 -14.20 11.61 -2.60
CA LYS A 50 -13.10 12.25 -1.87
C LYS A 50 -11.94 12.69 -2.77
N TYR A 51 -11.79 12.03 -3.92
CA TYR A 51 -10.71 12.31 -4.86
C TYR A 51 -11.26 12.55 -6.25
N GLN A 52 -10.85 13.65 -6.90
CA GLN A 52 -11.37 14.06 -8.20
C GLN A 52 -11.27 12.96 -9.27
N ASN A 53 -10.22 12.13 -9.22
CA ASN A 53 -9.97 11.08 -10.21
C ASN A 53 -10.46 9.69 -9.79
N ALA A 54 -10.92 9.48 -8.55
CA ALA A 54 -11.24 8.15 -8.05
C ALA A 54 -12.33 7.46 -8.88
N SER A 55 -13.43 8.16 -9.19
CA SER A 55 -14.54 7.57 -9.96
C SER A 55 -14.10 7.07 -11.34
N ARG A 56 -13.30 7.87 -12.07
CA ARG A 56 -12.72 7.46 -13.37
C ARG A 56 -11.80 6.26 -13.21
N ASN A 57 -10.88 6.29 -12.24
CA ASN A 57 -9.92 5.21 -12.03
C ASN A 57 -10.61 3.90 -11.64
N LEU A 58 -11.63 3.99 -10.78
CA LEU A 58 -12.45 2.85 -10.35
C LEU A 58 -13.27 2.26 -11.50
N SER A 59 -13.85 3.10 -12.35
CA SER A 59 -14.57 2.64 -13.54
C SER A 59 -13.67 1.80 -14.45
N GLU A 60 -12.45 2.28 -14.72
CA GLU A 60 -11.50 1.55 -15.55
C GLU A 60 -10.98 0.27 -14.86
N LEU A 61 -10.66 0.34 -13.56
CA LEU A 61 -10.28 -0.85 -12.78
C LEU A 61 -11.37 -1.93 -12.81
N LYS A 62 -12.63 -1.55 -12.62
CA LYS A 62 -13.78 -2.46 -12.71
C LYS A 62 -13.87 -3.07 -14.12
N SER A 63 -13.67 -2.29 -15.18
CA SER A 63 -13.66 -2.80 -16.56
C SER A 63 -12.52 -3.79 -16.86
N LEU A 64 -11.39 -3.65 -16.15
CA LEU A 64 -10.25 -4.57 -16.23
C LEU A 64 -10.39 -5.80 -15.30
N GLY A 65 -11.50 -5.92 -14.57
CA GLY A 65 -11.79 -7.07 -13.69
C GLY A 65 -11.25 -6.95 -12.27
N CYS A 66 -10.90 -5.74 -11.82
CA CYS A 66 -10.40 -5.53 -10.45
C CYS A 66 -11.50 -5.78 -9.41
N THR A 67 -11.13 -6.44 -8.31
CA THR A 67 -11.98 -6.51 -7.12
C THR A 67 -11.78 -5.26 -6.27
N ILE A 68 -12.81 -4.43 -6.14
CA ILE A 68 -12.80 -3.21 -5.31
C ILE A 68 -13.45 -3.49 -3.96
N VAL A 69 -12.78 -3.12 -2.86
CA VAL A 69 -13.31 -3.30 -1.50
C VAL A 69 -13.15 -2.02 -0.69
N HIS A 70 -14.27 -1.42 -0.29
CA HIS A 70 -14.28 -0.22 0.54
C HIS A 70 -14.43 -0.56 2.04
N GLY A 71 -14.12 0.39 2.92
CA GLY A 71 -14.31 0.23 4.36
C GLY A 71 -13.27 -0.68 5.01
N VAL A 72 -12.11 -0.90 4.37
CA VAL A 72 -11.06 -1.77 4.91
C VAL A 72 -10.23 -1.00 5.93
N ASN A 73 -10.30 -1.44 7.20
CA ASN A 73 -9.46 -0.95 8.28
C ASN A 73 -8.25 -1.88 8.44
N VAL A 74 -7.03 -1.35 8.31
CA VAL A 74 -5.79 -2.14 8.40
C VAL A 74 -5.62 -2.86 9.74
N HIS A 75 -6.25 -2.37 10.82
CA HIS A 75 -6.21 -3.00 12.13
C HIS A 75 -7.10 -4.25 12.25
N THR A 76 -8.03 -4.45 11.32
CA THR A 76 -9.01 -5.54 11.34
C THR A 76 -9.14 -6.24 9.99
N MET A 77 -8.29 -5.92 9.01
CA MET A 77 -8.46 -6.37 7.63
C MET A 77 -8.35 -7.89 7.47
N MET A 78 -7.64 -8.58 8.38
CA MET A 78 -7.58 -10.05 8.39
C MET A 78 -8.95 -10.70 8.66
N HIS A 79 -9.86 -9.99 9.32
CA HIS A 79 -11.20 -10.46 9.62
C HIS A 79 -12.24 -10.01 8.58
N HIS A 80 -11.85 -9.21 7.58
CA HIS A 80 -12.78 -8.80 6.53
C HIS A 80 -13.20 -10.03 5.72
N PRO A 81 -14.50 -10.39 5.64
CA PRO A 81 -14.94 -11.67 5.09
C PRO A 81 -14.41 -11.96 3.68
N LEU A 82 -14.41 -10.94 2.82
CA LEU A 82 -13.89 -11.07 1.46
C LEU A 82 -12.36 -11.23 1.42
N LEU A 83 -11.61 -10.52 2.26
CA LEU A 83 -10.14 -10.60 2.25
C LEU A 83 -9.67 -11.92 2.86
N ASN A 84 -10.33 -12.37 3.94
CA ASN A 84 -10.07 -13.67 4.54
C ASN A 84 -10.39 -14.82 3.58
N ARG A 85 -11.47 -14.71 2.80
CA ARG A 85 -11.80 -15.69 1.75
C ARG A 85 -10.78 -15.69 0.62
N LEU A 86 -10.29 -14.51 0.23
CA LEU A 86 -9.33 -14.41 -0.85
C LEU A 86 -7.95 -14.88 -0.40
N ARG A 87 -7.37 -14.26 0.65
CA ARG A 87 -6.07 -14.50 1.31
C ARG A 87 -4.93 -15.00 0.40
N ASP A 88 -3.83 -15.48 0.99
CA ASP A 88 -2.67 -16.04 0.27
C ASP A 88 -2.20 -15.11 -0.88
N PHE A 89 -2.07 -13.82 -0.58
CA PHE A 89 -1.62 -12.82 -1.55
C PHE A 89 -0.12 -12.93 -1.77
N ASP A 90 0.33 -12.96 -3.02
CA ASP A 90 1.76 -12.87 -3.35
C ASP A 90 2.35 -11.53 -2.95
N ARG A 91 1.57 -10.45 -3.10
CA ARG A 91 1.99 -9.08 -2.78
C ARG A 91 0.88 -8.34 -2.05
N ILE A 92 1.16 -7.85 -0.85
CA ILE A 92 0.28 -6.91 -0.14
C ILE A 92 1.00 -5.56 -0.10
N VAL A 93 0.39 -4.51 -0.64
CA VAL A 93 1.05 -3.22 -0.87
C VAL A 93 0.33 -2.12 -0.11
N PHE A 94 1.07 -1.34 0.67
CA PHE A 94 0.58 -0.13 1.34
C PHE A 94 1.50 1.06 1.07
N ASN A 95 1.08 1.94 0.16
CA ASN A 95 1.88 3.08 -0.26
C ASN A 95 1.57 4.31 0.61
N TYR A 96 2.62 4.92 1.14
CA TYR A 96 2.57 6.11 1.99
C TYR A 96 1.48 6.04 3.08
N PRO A 97 1.58 5.07 4.03
CA PRO A 97 0.65 4.98 5.14
C PRO A 97 0.48 6.33 5.82
N HIS A 98 -0.75 6.86 5.79
CA HIS A 98 -1.09 8.16 6.35
C HIS A 98 -2.25 8.00 7.32
N ALA A 99 -2.08 8.46 8.56
CA ALA A 99 -3.07 8.26 9.62
C ALA A 99 -4.14 9.36 9.69
N GLY A 100 -4.08 10.34 8.78
CA GLY A 100 -4.86 11.57 8.86
C GLY A 100 -4.24 12.56 9.84
N PHE A 101 -4.33 13.86 9.52
CA PHE A 101 -3.70 14.88 10.33
C PHE A 101 -4.62 15.30 11.48
N ILE A 102 -4.28 14.90 12.70
CA ILE A 102 -4.95 15.35 13.92
C ILE A 102 -3.88 15.91 14.87
N GLY A 103 -3.60 17.21 14.80
CA GLY A 103 -2.80 17.93 15.81
C GLY A 103 -1.34 18.21 15.42
N ARG A 104 -0.42 18.22 16.40
CA ARG A 104 0.99 18.59 16.17
C ARG A 104 1.74 17.47 15.44
N ARG A 105 2.75 17.82 14.62
CA ARG A 105 3.61 16.88 13.85
C ARG A 105 4.22 15.75 14.69
N GLU A 106 4.47 15.97 15.97
CA GLU A 106 4.98 14.92 16.89
C GLU A 106 3.95 13.82 17.19
N PHE A 107 2.65 14.07 17.03
CA PHE A 107 1.64 13.00 17.18
C PHE A 107 1.50 12.20 15.89
N GLU A 108 1.91 12.75 14.75
CA GLU A 108 1.82 12.14 13.43
C GLU A 108 2.64 10.85 13.34
N TYR A 109 3.90 10.86 13.82
CA TYR A 109 4.75 9.66 13.78
C TYR A 109 4.18 8.53 14.63
N ARG A 110 3.58 8.84 15.80
CA ARG A 110 2.99 7.81 16.67
C ARG A 110 1.79 7.14 16.00
N GLN A 111 0.97 7.93 15.28
CA GLN A 111 -0.18 7.40 14.57
C GLN A 111 0.24 6.58 13.34
N ILE A 112 1.25 7.05 12.58
CA ILE A 112 1.80 6.28 11.47
C ILE A 112 2.40 4.97 11.96
N LYS A 113 3.16 4.96 13.07
CA LYS A 113 3.69 3.73 13.68
C LYS A 113 2.56 2.75 14.01
N LYS A 114 1.51 3.20 14.70
CA LYS A 114 0.34 2.37 15.01
C LYS A 114 -0.31 1.81 13.75
N LEU A 115 -0.49 2.64 12.73
CA LEU A 115 -1.10 2.25 11.46
C LEU A 115 -0.26 1.18 10.74
N VAL A 116 1.06 1.38 10.69
CA VAL A 116 2.02 0.46 10.08
C VAL A 116 2.07 -0.87 10.85
N SER A 117 2.19 -0.85 12.17
CA SER A 117 2.13 -2.08 12.98
C SER A 117 0.82 -2.83 12.80
N GLY A 118 -0.32 -2.12 12.82
CA GLY A 118 -1.63 -2.72 12.58
C GLY A 118 -1.73 -3.39 11.21
N PHE A 119 -1.23 -2.71 10.17
CA PHE A 119 -1.15 -3.25 8.82
C PHE A 119 -0.25 -4.48 8.72
N LEU A 120 0.96 -4.46 9.31
CA LEU A 120 1.89 -5.59 9.30
C LEU A 120 1.29 -6.80 10.02
N ARG A 121 0.78 -6.60 11.24
CA ARG A 121 0.12 -7.62 12.06
C ARG A 121 -1.06 -8.31 11.37
N ASN A 122 -1.86 -7.55 10.62
CA ASN A 122 -2.98 -8.13 9.88
C ASN A 122 -2.54 -8.68 8.52
N GLY A 123 -1.53 -8.06 7.90
CA GLY A 123 -1.02 -8.42 6.59
C GLY A 123 -0.32 -9.78 6.58
N ILE A 124 0.40 -10.11 7.65
CA ILE A 124 1.06 -11.43 7.79
C ILE A 124 0.05 -12.59 7.74
N ASN A 125 -1.19 -12.36 8.18
CA ASN A 125 -2.26 -13.36 8.14
C ASN A 125 -2.96 -13.48 6.77
N LEU A 126 -2.65 -12.58 5.83
CA LEU A 126 -3.24 -12.54 4.49
C LEU A 126 -2.23 -12.82 3.38
N VAL A 127 -0.92 -12.74 3.68
CA VAL A 127 0.15 -12.97 2.71
C VAL A 127 0.38 -14.48 2.53
N ALA A 128 0.72 -14.89 1.30
CA ALA A 128 1.10 -16.27 1.03
C ALA A 128 2.43 -16.62 1.75
N GLU A 129 2.70 -17.91 1.95
CA GLU A 129 3.94 -18.43 2.55
C GLU A 129 5.22 -17.81 1.96
N LYS A 130 5.25 -17.66 0.63
CA LYS A 130 6.36 -17.06 -0.12
C LYS A 130 6.05 -15.64 -0.63
N GLY A 131 4.98 -15.06 -0.12
CA GLY A 131 4.52 -13.73 -0.48
C GLY A 131 5.32 -12.62 0.22
N GLN A 132 5.04 -11.38 -0.17
CA GLN A 132 5.73 -10.21 0.37
C GLN A 132 4.75 -9.11 0.77
N ILE A 133 5.04 -8.44 1.88
CA ILE A 133 4.36 -7.23 2.33
C ILE A 133 5.23 -6.04 1.99
N HIS A 134 4.69 -5.10 1.23
CA HIS A 134 5.40 -3.96 0.68
C HIS A 134 4.86 -2.68 1.30
N ILE A 135 5.76 -1.88 1.86
CA ILE A 135 5.44 -0.53 2.35
C ILE A 135 6.28 0.47 1.58
N THR A 136 5.65 1.47 0.97
CA THR A 136 6.39 2.62 0.42
C THR A 136 6.32 3.76 1.41
N HIS A 137 7.47 4.30 1.82
CA HIS A 137 7.53 5.41 2.78
C HIS A 137 8.81 6.22 2.60
N ARG A 138 8.77 7.48 3.08
CA ARG A 138 9.94 8.34 3.17
C ARG A 138 10.96 7.78 4.16
N ALA A 139 12.23 7.81 3.76
CA ALA A 139 13.35 7.36 4.58
C ALA A 139 14.22 8.52 5.08
N ASP A 140 13.83 9.76 4.80
CA ASP A 140 14.47 10.97 5.30
C ASP A 140 13.79 11.52 6.56
N TYR A 141 14.50 12.32 7.34
CA TYR A 141 13.97 12.93 8.56
C TYR A 141 12.84 13.92 8.24
N PRO A 142 11.73 13.97 9.01
CA PRO A 142 11.45 13.22 10.24
C PRO A 142 10.77 11.87 10.02
N TYR A 143 10.52 11.47 8.77
CA TYR A 143 9.75 10.26 8.44
C TYR A 143 10.50 8.96 8.77
N SER A 144 11.84 8.99 8.73
CA SER A 144 12.71 7.91 9.18
C SER A 144 12.45 7.48 10.63
N GLU A 145 11.95 8.37 11.49
CA GLU A 145 11.60 8.08 12.88
C GLU A 145 10.49 7.03 13.03
N CYS A 146 9.75 6.74 11.97
CA CYS A 146 8.76 5.66 11.96
C CYS A 146 9.41 4.28 12.16
N ARG A 147 10.70 4.11 11.83
CA ARG A 147 11.48 2.87 12.03
C ARG A 147 10.73 1.62 11.52
N ILE A 148 10.25 1.68 10.28
CA ILE A 148 9.36 0.66 9.68
C ILE A 148 9.99 -0.74 9.70
N GLU A 149 11.31 -0.82 9.54
CA GLU A 149 12.05 -2.09 9.58
C GLU A 149 11.88 -2.77 10.95
N GLU A 150 11.99 -2.03 12.05
CA GLU A 150 11.79 -2.57 13.41
C GLU A 150 10.34 -2.92 13.72
N LEU A 151 9.38 -2.12 13.20
CA LEU A 151 7.97 -2.47 13.33
C LEU A 151 7.65 -3.80 12.65
N ALA A 152 8.33 -4.11 11.54
CA ALA A 152 8.18 -5.39 10.86
C ALA A 152 8.80 -6.53 11.66
N GLU A 153 10.00 -6.32 12.22
CA GLU A 153 10.66 -7.31 13.08
C GLU A 153 9.79 -7.71 14.29
N TRP A 154 9.11 -6.74 14.92
CA TRP A 154 8.18 -7.01 16.03
C TRP A 154 6.96 -7.85 15.63
N GLU A 155 6.61 -7.87 14.35
CA GLU A 155 5.50 -8.63 13.79
C GLU A 155 6.01 -9.88 13.04
N GLU A 156 7.20 -10.39 13.40
CA GLU A 156 7.81 -11.62 12.88
C GLU A 156 8.10 -11.59 11.36
N LEU A 157 8.29 -10.39 10.82
CA LEU A 157 8.63 -10.16 9.42
C LEU A 157 10.10 -9.73 9.28
N ILE A 158 10.77 -10.23 8.24
CA ILE A 158 12.15 -9.87 7.91
C ILE A 158 12.22 -9.02 6.65
N LEU A 159 13.14 -8.05 6.60
CA LEU A 159 13.39 -7.24 5.41
C LEU A 159 14.12 -8.08 4.34
N VAL A 160 13.42 -8.42 3.26
CA VAL A 160 13.99 -9.18 2.11
C VAL A 160 14.39 -8.28 0.94
N GLY A 161 14.16 -6.98 1.07
CA GLY A 161 14.81 -6.00 0.23
C GLY A 161 14.22 -4.61 0.34
N LYS A 162 14.95 -3.66 -0.23
CA LYS A 162 14.62 -2.24 -0.21
C LYS A 162 15.00 -1.65 -1.57
N VAL A 163 14.07 -0.93 -2.21
CA VAL A 163 14.32 -0.27 -3.50
C VAL A 163 13.88 1.17 -3.46
N LEU A 164 14.64 2.05 -4.11
CA LEU A 164 14.24 3.45 -4.29
C LEU A 164 12.90 3.50 -5.04
N PHE A 165 11.93 4.21 -4.47
CA PHE A 165 10.64 4.42 -5.10
C PHE A 165 10.80 5.43 -6.24
N ASN A 166 10.32 5.04 -7.43
CA ASN A 166 10.34 5.91 -8.60
C ASN A 166 8.92 5.95 -9.20
N PRO A 167 8.20 7.08 -9.08
CA PRO A 167 6.85 7.24 -9.62
C PRO A 167 6.76 6.98 -11.12
N LEU A 168 7.83 7.24 -11.88
CA LEU A 168 7.87 7.01 -13.34
C LEU A 168 7.71 5.53 -13.71
N ARG A 169 7.89 4.62 -12.75
CA ARG A 169 7.65 3.19 -12.95
C ARG A 169 6.18 2.81 -12.84
N TYR A 170 5.34 3.75 -12.39
CA TYR A 170 3.90 3.61 -12.23
C TYR A 170 3.20 4.78 -12.95
N PRO A 171 3.18 4.79 -14.30
CA PRO A 171 2.55 5.87 -15.06
C PRO A 171 1.10 6.10 -14.62
N GLY A 172 0.75 7.36 -14.37
CA GLY A 172 -0.57 7.77 -13.90
C GLY A 172 -0.77 7.69 -12.39
N TYR A 173 0.16 7.13 -11.61
CA TYR A 173 0.08 7.12 -10.15
C TYR A 173 0.22 8.54 -9.57
N ILE A 174 -0.68 8.91 -8.67
CA ILE A 174 -0.69 10.17 -7.94
C ILE A 174 -0.85 9.87 -6.45
N ASN A 175 0.14 10.26 -5.63
CA ASN A 175 0.04 10.11 -4.19
C ASN A 175 -0.94 11.14 -3.61
N LYS A 176 -1.79 10.71 -2.66
CA LYS A 176 -2.85 11.54 -2.06
C LYS A 176 -2.67 11.64 -0.55
N LYS A 177 -2.89 12.83 0.03
CA LYS A 177 -2.83 13.03 1.49
C LYS A 177 -3.83 12.19 2.26
N GLY A 178 -4.91 11.76 1.61
CA GLY A 178 -5.76 10.69 2.12
C GLY A 178 -6.76 11.11 3.19
N ASP A 179 -6.64 12.30 3.79
CA ASP A 179 -7.58 12.78 4.81
C ASP A 179 -7.61 14.31 4.96
N GLY A 180 -8.66 14.82 5.61
CA GLY A 180 -8.89 16.25 5.86
C GLY A 180 -9.31 17.05 4.63
N ARG A 181 -9.40 18.38 4.79
CA ARG A 181 -9.85 19.32 3.74
C ARG A 181 -9.00 19.28 2.47
N HIS A 182 -7.75 18.82 2.58
CA HIS A 182 -6.80 18.71 1.47
C HIS A 182 -6.49 17.25 1.12
N CYS A 183 -7.40 16.32 1.41
CA CYS A 183 -7.21 14.89 1.15
C CYS A 183 -6.79 14.57 -0.30
N ASP A 184 -7.34 15.30 -1.28
CA ASP A 184 -7.04 15.09 -2.71
C ASP A 184 -5.73 15.74 -3.19
N HIS A 185 -5.07 16.54 -2.34
CA HIS A 185 -3.80 17.14 -2.68
C HIS A 185 -2.68 16.08 -2.64
N THR A 186 -1.65 16.31 -3.46
CA THR A 186 -0.40 15.56 -3.39
C THR A 186 0.48 16.07 -2.25
N PHE A 187 1.55 15.34 -1.97
CA PHE A 187 2.61 15.74 -1.04
C PHE A 187 4.00 15.39 -1.60
N PRO A 188 5.06 16.08 -1.16
CA PRO A 188 6.42 15.74 -1.57
C PRO A 188 6.81 14.34 -1.08
N ILE A 189 7.21 13.48 -2.01
CA ILE A 189 7.60 12.10 -1.70
C ILE A 189 9.05 11.95 -1.27
N GLY A 190 9.92 12.97 -1.44
CA GLY A 190 11.31 12.95 -0.95
C GLY A 190 12.10 11.68 -1.31
N ASP A 191 13.04 11.32 -0.44
CA ASP A 191 13.79 10.06 -0.54
C ASP A 191 12.95 8.90 -0.02
N SER A 192 12.07 8.41 -0.89
CA SER A 192 11.18 7.29 -0.58
C SER A 192 11.69 5.95 -1.07
N TYR A 193 11.46 4.91 -0.27
CA TYR A 193 11.78 3.53 -0.59
C TYR A 193 10.54 2.66 -0.48
N THR A 194 10.48 1.62 -1.31
CA THR A 194 9.61 0.46 -1.07
C THR A 194 10.40 -0.59 -0.30
N PHE A 195 9.99 -0.80 0.94
CA PHE A 195 10.47 -1.86 1.83
C PHE A 195 9.66 -3.12 1.55
N MET A 196 10.33 -4.26 1.43
CA MET A 196 9.72 -5.55 1.13
C MET A 196 10.03 -6.51 2.26
N PHE A 197 8.97 -7.01 2.89
CA PHE A 197 9.04 -7.90 4.03
C PHE A 197 8.47 -9.27 3.67
N ALA A 198 9.02 -10.32 4.26
CA ALA A 198 8.50 -11.68 4.18
C ALA A 198 8.44 -12.29 5.58
N MET A 199 7.67 -13.36 5.75
CA MET A 199 7.71 -14.14 6.99
C MET A 199 9.12 -14.67 7.20
N ALA A 200 9.58 -14.68 8.45
CA ALA A 200 10.79 -15.39 8.80
C ALA A 200 10.60 -16.87 8.44
N SER A 201 11.54 -17.45 7.67
CA SER A 201 11.53 -18.89 7.43
C SER A 201 11.74 -19.60 8.76
N THR A 202 10.76 -20.39 9.21
CA THR A 202 10.93 -21.38 10.27
C THR A 202 11.83 -22.52 9.82
#